data_AF-A0A8X6LLG0-F1
#
_entry.id   AF-A0A8X6LLG0-F1
#
_cell.length_a   1.000
_cell.length_b   1.000
_cell.length_c   1.000
_cell.angle_alpha   90.00
_cell.angle_beta   90.00
_cell.angle_gamma   90.00
#
_symmetry.space_group_name_H-M   'P 1'
#
loop_
_entity.id
_entity.type
_entity.pdbx_description
1 polymer ?
#
loop_
_entity_poly.entity_id
_entity_poly.type
_entity_poly.pdbx_seq_one_letter_code
_entity_poly.pdbx_strand_id
1 'polypeptide(L)'
;MTAYRIIDTEHCGVKKTLKDMEKFQSIGHHIINKTNVIKTEPALIYDSVYALAWGLNALQGGTTLRPVNVSCEEEVPWTDGSSLFNYINSVEFCGLTGKIQFKEGRRSNLKLDLLKLRQNSMEKVGEWSTNFGLNITNHHAFHEFGTTNITLRVTTIEADPYVMVRENPNLQENDRFYGFCIDLLQKIAERLQFEYVIELVPDRKYGAVDPSNGEWNGMVRELLVKSTPYVMLKSDRNLTGNDRFEGFCIDLLRTIAELLSFNYDLYLVPDNKFGAENTTSGEWSGLVREIIEKNADLAVAPMTINYARESVIDFTKPFMNLGIGILFKLPKNMPVRLFSFMSPLAVDIWLYVLAAYVLVSSTMFIVARFSPYEWQNPHPCVTECDVMENQFSLGNSFWFTIVTLMHQGCDLNPKATSTRIIGAIWWFFTLIMISSYTANLAAFLTVERMITPIESVEDLAEQSKISYGTLEGGSTMTFFRVSPSHILPV
;
A
#
# COMPACT_ATOMS: atom_id res chain seq x y z
N MET A 1 8.01 -18.49 6.57
CA MET A 1 9.09 -17.48 6.62
C MET A 1 9.81 -17.46 5.28
N THR A 2 10.05 -16.29 4.71
CA THR A 2 10.82 -16.11 3.46
C THR A 2 12.08 -15.29 3.76
N ALA A 3 13.20 -15.66 3.17
CA ALA A 3 14.49 -14.99 3.39
C ALA A 3 15.30 -14.93 2.09
N TYR A 4 16.28 -14.02 2.06
CA TYR A 4 17.27 -13.95 0.99
C TYR A 4 18.61 -14.50 1.46
N ARG A 5 19.33 -15.16 0.54
CA ARG A 5 20.68 -15.66 0.78
C ARG A 5 21.61 -15.21 -0.35
N ILE A 6 22.73 -14.59 0.02
CA ILE A 6 23.75 -14.12 -0.94
C ILE A 6 24.88 -15.14 -1.16
N ILE A 7 25.13 -16.04 -0.21
CA ILE A 7 26.18 -17.06 -0.28
C ILE A 7 25.56 -18.40 -0.66
N ASP A 8 25.96 -18.94 -1.80
CA ASP A 8 25.56 -20.29 -2.20
C ASP A 8 26.46 -21.34 -1.55
N THR A 9 25.95 -21.99 -0.50
CA THR A 9 26.66 -23.05 0.24
C THR A 9 26.87 -24.33 -0.57
N GLU A 10 26.10 -24.53 -1.64
CA GLU A 10 26.22 -25.70 -2.52
C GLU A 10 27.33 -25.53 -3.56
N HIS A 11 27.82 -24.31 -3.76
CA HIS A 11 28.88 -24.07 -4.73
C HIS A 11 30.21 -24.69 -4.26
N CYS A 12 30.82 -25.51 -5.12
CA CYS A 12 32.02 -26.30 -4.78
C CYS A 12 33.19 -25.43 -4.29
N GLY A 13 33.37 -24.23 -4.88
CA GLY A 13 34.39 -23.26 -4.45
C GLY A 13 34.16 -22.76 -3.02
N VAL A 14 32.94 -22.36 -2.69
CA VAL A 14 32.54 -21.89 -1.35
C VAL A 14 32.72 -23.01 -0.33
N LYS A 15 32.25 -24.22 -0.65
CA LYS A 15 32.37 -25.39 0.22
C LYS A 15 33.82 -25.75 0.53
N LYS A 16 34.73 -25.63 -0.44
CA LYS A 16 36.17 -25.84 -0.23
C LYS A 16 36.76 -24.78 0.69
N THR A 17 36.48 -23.50 0.43
CA THR A 17 36.98 -22.40 1.26
C THR A 17 36.48 -22.50 2.69
N LEU A 18 35.20 -22.84 2.91
CA LEU A 18 34.64 -23.04 4.25
C LEU A 18 35.30 -24.21 4.99
N LYS A 19 35.56 -25.33 4.30
CA LYS A 19 36.30 -26.47 4.86
C LYS A 19 37.75 -26.11 5.22
N ASP A 20 38.40 -25.30 4.39
CA ASP A 20 39.78 -24.88 4.68
C ASP A 20 39.79 -23.89 5.84
N MET A 21 38.84 -22.96 5.93
CA MET A 21 38.67 -22.07 7.09
C MET A 21 38.44 -22.84 8.39
N GLU A 22 37.67 -23.93 8.36
CA GLU A 22 37.40 -24.79 9.52
C GLU A 22 38.67 -25.45 10.08
N LYS A 23 39.62 -25.83 9.22
CA LYS A 23 40.89 -26.49 9.62
C LYS A 23 41.83 -25.57 10.40
N PHE A 24 41.77 -24.26 10.19
CA PHE A 24 42.74 -23.30 10.74
C PHE A 24 42.24 -22.52 11.97
N GLN A 25 41.15 -22.97 12.64
CA GLN A 25 40.57 -22.22 13.76
C GLN A 25 41.19 -22.55 15.13
N SER A 26 41.85 -21.56 15.75
CA SER A 26 42.13 -21.55 17.21
C SER A 26 41.21 -20.60 18.01
N ILE A 27 40.43 -19.72 17.35
CA ILE A 27 39.64 -18.63 18.01
C ILE A 27 38.14 -18.63 17.55
N GLY A 28 37.72 -19.54 16.67
CA GLY A 28 36.58 -19.33 15.75
C GLY A 28 35.20 -19.92 16.08
N HIS A 29 34.91 -20.42 17.28
CA HIS A 29 33.61 -21.07 17.57
C HIS A 29 32.37 -20.16 17.42
N HIS A 30 32.54 -18.84 17.29
CA HIS A 30 31.45 -17.88 17.06
C HIS A 30 31.23 -17.47 15.59
N ILE A 31 32.17 -17.76 14.68
CA ILE A 31 32.13 -17.27 13.29
C ILE A 31 31.59 -18.34 12.32
N ILE A 32 31.97 -19.59 12.54
CA ILE A 32 31.48 -20.74 11.77
C ILE A 32 30.66 -21.57 12.75
N ASN A 33 29.33 -21.47 12.65
CA ASN A 33 28.48 -22.42 13.36
C ASN A 33 28.79 -23.82 12.80
N LYS A 34 28.67 -24.88 13.61
CA LYS A 34 28.95 -26.30 13.25
C LYS A 34 28.13 -26.85 12.06
N THR A 35 27.45 -25.98 11.32
CA THR A 35 26.43 -26.23 10.29
C THR A 35 26.90 -25.87 8.88
N ASN A 36 28.20 -25.67 8.60
CA ASN A 36 28.72 -25.24 7.28
C ASN A 36 28.17 -23.88 6.78
N VAL A 37 27.77 -22.99 7.69
CA VAL A 37 27.23 -21.67 7.34
C VAL A 37 28.13 -20.57 7.89
N ILE A 38 28.48 -19.61 7.03
CA ILE A 38 29.20 -18.39 7.38
C ILE A 38 28.22 -17.21 7.45
N LYS A 39 28.45 -16.27 8.37
CA LYS A 39 27.72 -14.99 8.38
C LYS A 39 28.05 -14.19 7.11
N THR A 40 27.15 -13.29 6.73
CA THR A 40 27.32 -12.44 5.54
C THR A 40 28.46 -11.43 5.70
N GLU A 41 28.63 -10.82 6.87
CA GLU A 41 29.66 -9.78 7.07
C GLU A 41 31.09 -10.35 6.92
N PRO A 42 31.46 -11.49 7.56
CA PRO A 42 32.76 -12.10 7.33
C PRO A 42 33.01 -12.54 5.89
N ALA A 43 31.98 -13.01 5.19
CA ALA A 43 32.10 -13.38 3.78
C ALA A 43 32.38 -12.15 2.88
N LEU A 44 31.73 -11.01 3.17
CA LEU A 44 32.01 -9.75 2.49
C LEU A 44 33.42 -9.23 2.79
N ILE A 45 33.90 -9.39 4.03
CA ILE A 45 35.29 -9.04 4.38
C ILE A 45 36.27 -9.90 3.58
N TYR A 46 36.05 -11.21 3.52
CA TYR A 46 36.87 -12.13 2.73
C TYR A 46 36.94 -11.67 1.26
N ASP A 47 35.78 -11.41 0.65
CA ASP A 47 35.71 -10.94 -0.73
C ASP A 47 36.38 -9.56 -0.92
N SER A 48 36.29 -8.67 0.06
CA SER A 48 36.91 -7.33 -0.01
C SER A 48 38.44 -7.38 -0.03
N VAL A 49 39.06 -8.28 0.74
CA VAL A 49 40.52 -8.50 0.72
C VAL A 49 40.97 -9.03 -0.63
N TYR A 50 40.23 -9.98 -1.22
CA TYR A 50 40.52 -10.47 -2.56
C TYR A 50 40.33 -9.39 -3.63
N ALA A 51 39.28 -8.57 -3.55
CA ALA A 51 39.07 -7.46 -4.48
C ALA A 51 40.26 -6.49 -4.48
N LEU A 52 40.76 -6.15 -3.28
CA LEU A 52 41.96 -5.33 -3.14
C LEU A 52 43.21 -6.03 -3.69
N ALA A 53 43.41 -7.31 -3.38
CA ALA A 53 44.55 -8.08 -3.87
C ALA A 53 44.58 -8.19 -5.41
N TRP A 54 43.42 -8.46 -6.03
CA TRP A 54 43.27 -8.48 -7.48
C TRP A 54 43.52 -7.09 -8.09
N GLY A 55 43.04 -6.03 -7.44
CA GLY A 55 43.29 -4.66 -7.88
C GLY A 55 44.77 -4.28 -7.84
N LEU A 56 45.47 -4.64 -6.76
CA LEU A 56 46.92 -4.43 -6.61
C LEU A 56 47.73 -5.28 -7.61
N ASN A 57 47.32 -6.52 -7.85
CA ASN A 57 47.95 -7.39 -8.84
C ASN A 57 47.79 -6.83 -10.27
N ALA A 58 46.61 -6.30 -10.61
CA ALA A 58 46.38 -5.66 -11.90
C ALA A 58 47.21 -4.37 -12.06
N LEU A 59 47.44 -3.65 -10.97
CA LEU A 59 48.24 -2.43 -10.94
C LEU A 59 49.75 -2.67 -11.11
N GLN A 60 50.26 -3.82 -10.64
CA GLN A 60 51.68 -4.20 -10.74
C GLN A 60 52.21 -4.21 -12.18
N GLY A 61 51.33 -4.39 -13.17
CA GLY A 61 51.68 -4.32 -14.60
C GLY A 61 51.74 -2.90 -15.20
N GLY A 62 51.31 -1.85 -14.47
CA GLY A 62 51.12 -0.51 -15.02
C GLY A 62 51.86 0.63 -14.29
N THR A 63 51.67 0.77 -12.97
CA THR A 63 52.12 1.95 -12.21
C THR A 63 52.65 1.56 -10.84
N THR A 64 53.71 2.24 -10.37
CA THR A 64 54.26 2.02 -9.03
C THR A 64 53.55 2.91 -8.01
N LEU A 65 52.90 2.30 -7.01
CA LEU A 65 52.29 3.05 -5.90
C LEU A 65 53.35 3.57 -4.96
N ARG A 66 53.28 4.86 -4.62
CA ARG A 66 54.07 5.43 -3.54
C ARG A 66 53.16 5.71 -2.35
N PRO A 67 53.33 5.02 -1.21
CA PRO A 67 52.62 5.37 0.00
C PRO A 67 53.09 6.75 0.47
N VAL A 68 52.14 7.65 0.72
CA VAL A 68 52.38 9.02 1.19
C VAL A 68 51.58 9.24 2.46
N ASN A 69 52.16 9.92 3.44
CA ASN A 69 51.43 10.37 4.63
C ASN A 69 50.55 11.56 4.23
N VAL A 70 49.25 11.45 4.46
CA VAL A 70 48.26 12.50 4.18
C VAL A 70 47.66 13.02 5.48
N SER A 71 47.39 14.32 5.57
CA SER A 71 46.65 14.95 6.67
C SER A 71 45.17 15.02 6.33
N CYS A 72 44.29 14.90 7.33
CA CYS A 72 42.86 15.14 7.14
C CYS A 72 42.50 16.64 7.17
N GLU A 73 43.41 17.50 7.66
CA GLU A 73 43.22 18.96 7.74
C GLU A 73 43.62 19.65 6.42
N GLU A 74 44.60 19.07 5.71
CA GLU A 74 45.02 19.54 4.40
C GLU A 74 44.21 18.77 3.35
N GLU A 75 43.31 19.43 2.61
CA GLU A 75 42.47 18.83 1.56
C GLU A 75 43.28 18.39 0.31
N VAL A 76 44.49 17.85 0.50
CA VAL A 76 45.40 17.41 -0.55
C VAL A 76 45.22 15.91 -0.78
N PRO A 77 44.60 15.50 -1.91
CA PRO A 77 44.36 14.09 -2.18
C PRO A 77 45.65 13.35 -2.58
N TRP A 78 45.70 12.05 -2.28
CA TRP A 78 46.77 11.19 -2.76
C TRP A 78 46.69 10.99 -4.28
N THR A 79 47.74 11.40 -4.99
CA THR A 79 47.80 11.42 -6.47
C THR A 79 47.53 10.06 -7.11
N ASP A 80 48.09 9.00 -6.52
CA ASP A 80 48.00 7.64 -7.08
C ASP A 80 46.69 6.93 -6.68
N GLY A 81 45.90 7.54 -5.78
CA GLY A 81 44.66 6.96 -5.28
C GLY A 81 43.60 6.76 -6.36
N SER A 82 43.52 7.69 -7.33
CA SER A 82 42.59 7.59 -8.47
C SER A 82 42.91 6.41 -9.38
N SER A 83 44.20 6.16 -9.64
CA SER A 83 44.68 5.01 -10.38
C SER A 83 44.31 3.72 -9.65
N LEU A 84 44.65 3.60 -8.35
CA LEU A 84 44.29 2.42 -7.56
C LEU A 84 42.78 2.15 -7.57
N PHE A 85 41.96 3.20 -7.40
CA PHE A 85 40.51 3.09 -7.46
C PHE A 85 40.02 2.55 -8.82
N ASN A 86 40.56 3.07 -9.94
CA ASN A 86 40.20 2.61 -11.28
C ASN A 86 40.57 1.13 -11.52
N TYR A 87 41.71 0.67 -10.99
CA TYR A 87 42.09 -0.74 -11.05
C TYR A 87 41.16 -1.60 -10.19
N ILE A 88 40.85 -1.20 -8.96
CA ILE A 88 39.87 -1.93 -8.11
C ILE A 88 38.50 -1.97 -8.78
N ASN A 89 38.05 -0.87 -9.39
CA ASN A 89 36.76 -0.78 -10.05
C ASN A 89 36.67 -1.62 -11.35
N SER A 90 37.82 -2.04 -11.92
CA SER A 90 37.87 -2.91 -13.10
C SER A 90 38.06 -4.39 -12.77
N VAL A 91 38.19 -4.75 -11.48
CA VAL A 91 38.35 -6.14 -11.04
C VAL A 91 37.08 -6.96 -11.29
N GLU A 92 37.26 -8.14 -11.86
CA GLU A 92 36.23 -9.16 -12.05
C GLU A 92 36.73 -10.51 -11.53
N PHE A 93 36.05 -11.08 -10.53
CA PHE A 93 36.37 -12.40 -9.99
C PHE A 93 35.14 -13.05 -9.35
N CYS A 94 35.25 -14.34 -9.03
CA CYS A 94 34.25 -15.08 -8.27
C CYS A 94 34.70 -15.20 -6.80
N GLY A 95 33.96 -14.57 -5.90
CA GLY A 95 34.14 -14.65 -4.45
C GLY A 95 33.14 -15.60 -3.78
N LEU A 96 33.05 -15.54 -2.45
CA LEU A 96 32.08 -16.29 -1.66
C LEU A 96 30.64 -15.82 -1.90
N THR A 97 30.46 -14.55 -2.22
CA THR A 97 29.17 -13.93 -2.54
C THR A 97 28.81 -14.02 -4.04
N GLY A 98 29.52 -14.86 -4.80
CA GLY A 98 29.31 -15.05 -6.24
C GLY A 98 30.20 -14.17 -7.11
N LYS A 99 29.73 -13.85 -8.32
CA LYS A 99 30.49 -13.02 -9.27
C LYS A 99 30.52 -11.57 -8.80
N ILE A 100 31.71 -10.99 -8.70
CA ILE A 100 31.96 -9.62 -8.24
C ILE A 100 32.46 -8.81 -9.44
N GLN A 101 31.75 -7.73 -9.71
CA GLN A 101 32.06 -6.74 -10.74
C GLN A 101 31.62 -5.38 -10.20
N PHE A 102 32.41 -4.33 -10.45
CA PHE A 102 32.10 -2.98 -10.03
C PHE A 102 31.77 -2.07 -11.21
N LYS A 103 30.94 -1.07 -10.94
CA LYS A 103 30.65 0.06 -11.82
C LYS A 103 30.53 1.28 -10.93
N GLU A 104 31.43 2.25 -11.10
CA GLU A 104 31.49 3.48 -10.30
C GLU A 104 31.56 3.22 -8.78
N GLY A 105 32.36 2.23 -8.38
CA GLY A 105 32.52 1.85 -6.96
C GLY A 105 31.34 1.07 -6.37
N ARG A 106 30.32 0.74 -7.17
CA ARG A 106 29.18 -0.09 -6.74
C ARG A 106 29.19 -1.45 -7.42
N ARG A 107 28.77 -2.49 -6.72
CA ARG A 107 28.65 -3.83 -7.30
C ARG A 107 27.52 -3.82 -8.35
N SER A 108 27.85 -4.13 -9.59
CA SER A 108 26.92 -4.07 -10.73
C SER A 108 26.08 -5.34 -10.89
N ASN A 109 26.64 -6.48 -10.50
CA ASN A 109 26.01 -7.79 -10.64
C ASN A 109 25.80 -8.42 -9.25
N LEU A 110 24.55 -8.47 -8.82
CA LEU A 110 24.12 -9.09 -7.57
C LEU A 110 23.10 -10.17 -7.87
N LYS A 111 23.36 -11.35 -7.32
CA LYS A 111 22.48 -12.52 -7.34
C LYS A 111 22.09 -12.85 -5.91
N LEU A 112 20.80 -13.02 -5.66
CA LEU A 112 20.26 -13.42 -4.36
C LEU A 112 19.40 -14.67 -4.54
N ASP A 113 19.65 -15.70 -3.75
CA ASP A 113 18.75 -16.85 -3.67
C ASP A 113 17.55 -16.48 -2.80
N LEU A 114 16.35 -16.80 -3.29
CA LEU A 114 15.13 -16.71 -2.50
C LEU A 114 14.91 -18.04 -1.79
N LEU A 115 14.85 -17.99 -0.46
CA LEU A 115 14.63 -19.15 0.40
C LEU A 115 13.26 -19.08 1.06
N LYS A 116 12.59 -20.21 1.19
CA LYS A 116 11.37 -20.35 2.01
C LYS A 116 11.57 -21.47 3.03
N LEU A 117 11.16 -21.18 4.27
CA LEU A 117 11.14 -22.17 5.34
C LEU A 117 9.99 -23.13 5.10
N ARG A 118 10.28 -24.43 4.97
CA ARG A 118 9.29 -25.49 4.83
C ARG A 118 9.55 -26.58 5.86
N GLN A 119 8.53 -26.95 6.64
CA GLN A 119 8.56 -27.96 7.71
C GLN A 119 9.73 -27.81 8.71
N ASN A 120 10.96 -28.16 8.32
CA ASN A 120 12.18 -28.04 9.12
C ASN A 120 13.44 -27.58 8.34
N SER A 121 13.34 -27.22 7.06
CA SER A 121 14.48 -26.81 6.24
C SER A 121 14.21 -25.53 5.44
N MET A 122 15.27 -24.75 5.21
CA MET A 122 15.23 -23.61 4.30
C MET A 122 15.52 -24.12 2.88
N GLU A 123 14.51 -24.09 2.02
CA GLU A 123 14.63 -24.54 0.63
C GLU A 123 14.76 -23.34 -0.32
N LYS A 124 15.62 -23.46 -1.34
CA LYS A 124 15.69 -22.46 -2.42
C LYS A 124 14.48 -22.60 -3.32
N VAL A 125 13.69 -21.54 -3.42
CA VAL A 125 12.44 -21.50 -4.19
C VAL A 125 12.52 -20.57 -5.41
N GLY A 126 13.56 -19.75 -5.48
CA GLY A 126 13.79 -18.87 -6.61
C GLY A 126 15.13 -18.15 -6.53
N GLU A 127 15.33 -17.23 -7.47
CA GLU A 127 16.53 -16.43 -7.59
C GLU A 127 16.16 -15.03 -8.05
N TRP A 128 16.83 -14.03 -7.49
CA TRP A 128 16.72 -12.64 -7.91
C TRP A 128 18.07 -12.17 -8.47
N SER A 129 18.03 -11.46 -9.59
CA SER A 129 19.20 -10.83 -10.19
C SER A 129 18.91 -9.39 -10.61
N THR A 130 19.95 -8.55 -10.66
CA THR A 130 19.82 -7.15 -11.09
C THR A 130 19.30 -6.99 -12.52
N ASN A 131 19.58 -7.96 -13.41
CA ASN A 131 19.19 -7.89 -14.83
C ASN A 131 17.79 -8.46 -15.12
N PHE A 132 17.43 -9.58 -14.46
CA PHE A 132 16.20 -10.32 -14.79
C PHE A 132 15.10 -10.20 -13.71
N GLY A 133 15.38 -9.52 -12.60
CA GLY A 133 14.44 -9.43 -11.49
C GLY A 133 14.26 -10.76 -10.76
N LEU A 134 13.08 -10.98 -10.18
CA LEU A 134 12.74 -12.20 -9.45
C LEU A 134 12.28 -13.29 -10.42
N ASN A 135 12.95 -14.45 -10.37
CA ASN A 135 12.57 -15.65 -11.08
C ASN A 135 12.32 -16.79 -10.07
N ILE A 136 11.08 -17.27 -10.00
CA ILE A 136 10.68 -18.35 -9.09
C ILE A 136 10.89 -19.68 -9.80
N THR A 137 11.85 -20.49 -9.32
CA THR A 137 12.16 -21.79 -9.91
C THR A 137 11.20 -22.88 -9.43
N ASN A 138 10.69 -22.76 -8.21
CA ASN A 138 9.80 -23.75 -7.62
C ASN A 138 8.51 -23.08 -7.11
N HIS A 139 7.53 -22.95 -8.01
CA HIS A 139 6.23 -22.35 -7.72
C HIS A 139 5.44 -23.13 -6.65
N HIS A 140 5.53 -24.46 -6.63
CA HIS A 140 4.84 -25.30 -5.64
C HIS A 140 5.42 -25.17 -4.23
N ALA A 141 6.73 -24.99 -4.11
CA ALA A 141 7.34 -24.70 -2.80
C ALA A 141 7.04 -23.26 -2.36
N PHE A 142 7.02 -22.31 -3.29
CA PHE A 142 6.77 -20.89 -3.00
C PHE A 142 5.31 -20.62 -2.58
N HIS A 143 4.35 -21.15 -3.32
CA HIS A 143 2.93 -21.08 -2.97
C HIS A 143 2.49 -22.39 -2.32
N GLU A 144 2.26 -22.38 -1.01
CA GLU A 144 1.54 -23.47 -0.33
C GLU A 144 0.06 -23.40 -0.72
N PHE A 145 -0.25 -23.63 -1.99
CA PHE A 145 -1.55 -24.18 -2.31
C PHE A 145 -1.45 -25.64 -1.94
N GLY A 146 -1.86 -25.97 -0.71
CA GLY A 146 -2.14 -27.35 -0.38
C GLY A 146 -3.05 -27.89 -1.48
N THR A 147 -2.65 -28.98 -2.12
CA THR A 147 -3.52 -29.81 -2.96
C THR A 147 -4.64 -30.30 -2.04
N THR A 148 -5.63 -29.46 -1.89
CA THR A 148 -6.81 -29.71 -1.09
C THR A 148 -7.91 -29.61 -2.12
N ASN A 149 -8.65 -30.71 -2.29
CA ASN A 149 -9.88 -30.75 -3.07
C ASN A 149 -10.92 -29.90 -2.34
N ILE A 150 -10.72 -28.58 -2.32
CA ILE A 150 -11.62 -27.62 -1.69
C ILE A 150 -12.48 -27.05 -2.82
N THR A 151 -13.76 -27.39 -2.77
CA THR A 151 -14.77 -26.76 -3.61
C THR A 151 -15.20 -25.45 -2.94
N LEU A 152 -14.81 -24.30 -3.50
CA LEU A 152 -15.16 -22.98 -2.98
C LEU A 152 -16.64 -22.66 -3.25
N ARG A 153 -17.39 -22.35 -2.20
CA ARG A 153 -18.79 -21.93 -2.34
C ARG A 153 -18.85 -20.42 -2.55
N VAL A 154 -19.24 -19.99 -3.74
CA VAL A 154 -19.28 -18.58 -4.16
C VAL A 154 -20.71 -18.07 -4.08
N THR A 155 -20.98 -17.19 -3.12
CA THR A 155 -22.28 -16.51 -3.02
C THR A 155 -22.32 -15.32 -3.98
N THR A 156 -23.43 -15.15 -4.71
CA THR A 156 -23.60 -14.07 -5.68
C THR A 156 -25.06 -13.63 -5.78
N ILE A 157 -25.30 -12.51 -6.46
CA ILE A 157 -26.63 -11.96 -6.73
C ILE A 157 -26.85 -11.87 -8.24
N GLU A 158 -28.08 -12.08 -8.68
CA GLU A 158 -28.50 -11.87 -10.06
C GLU A 158 -28.43 -10.37 -10.40
N ALA A 159 -27.58 -10.01 -11.36
CA ALA A 159 -27.33 -8.64 -11.78
C ALA A 159 -26.81 -8.62 -13.21
N ASP A 160 -27.63 -8.12 -14.15
CA ASP A 160 -27.26 -8.02 -15.56
C ASP A 160 -26.21 -6.91 -15.79
N PRO A 161 -25.13 -7.14 -16.57
CA PRO A 161 -24.72 -8.35 -17.28
C PRO A 161 -23.64 -9.17 -16.54
N TYR A 162 -23.52 -9.01 -15.22
CA TYR A 162 -22.45 -9.58 -14.41
C TYR A 162 -22.70 -11.04 -14.03
N VAL A 163 -23.90 -11.36 -13.56
CA VAL A 163 -24.36 -12.70 -13.19
C VAL A 163 -25.82 -12.83 -13.62
N MET A 164 -26.07 -13.68 -14.60
CA MET A 164 -27.37 -13.98 -15.19
C MET A 164 -27.67 -15.47 -15.03
N VAL A 165 -28.95 -15.81 -14.88
CA VAL A 165 -29.41 -17.20 -14.74
C VAL A 165 -30.02 -17.66 -16.06
N ARG A 166 -29.60 -18.82 -16.56
CA ARG A 166 -30.20 -19.47 -17.72
C ARG A 166 -31.55 -20.06 -17.32
N GLU A 167 -32.59 -19.81 -18.10
CA GLU A 167 -33.95 -20.29 -17.83
C GLU A 167 -34.15 -21.80 -18.03
N ASN A 168 -33.15 -22.52 -18.57
CA ASN A 168 -33.29 -23.94 -18.90
C ASN A 168 -33.20 -24.82 -17.63
N PRO A 169 -34.28 -25.53 -17.24
CA PRO A 169 -34.33 -26.32 -16.00
C PRO A 169 -33.46 -27.59 -16.04
N ASN A 170 -32.92 -27.96 -17.20
CA ASN A 170 -32.05 -29.14 -17.35
C ASN A 170 -30.57 -28.88 -17.01
N LEU A 171 -30.19 -27.62 -16.76
CA LEU A 171 -28.82 -27.25 -16.38
C LEU A 171 -28.66 -27.36 -14.86
N GLN A 172 -27.75 -28.22 -14.42
CA GLN A 172 -27.43 -28.40 -13.00
C GLN A 172 -26.20 -27.59 -12.59
N GLU A 173 -26.15 -27.24 -11.31
CA GLU A 173 -25.00 -26.59 -10.65
C GLU A 173 -24.55 -25.25 -11.28
N ASN A 174 -23.29 -25.14 -11.74
CA ASN A 174 -22.69 -23.88 -12.19
C ASN A 174 -23.13 -23.47 -13.59
N ASP A 175 -23.48 -24.44 -14.45
CA ASP A 175 -23.81 -24.20 -15.87
C ASP A 175 -25.08 -23.35 -16.04
N ARG A 176 -25.88 -23.23 -14.97
CA ARG A 176 -27.06 -22.37 -14.95
C ARG A 176 -26.71 -20.88 -14.89
N PHE A 177 -25.47 -20.50 -14.57
CA PHE A 177 -25.06 -19.11 -14.44
C PHE A 177 -24.18 -18.70 -15.63
N TYR A 178 -24.31 -17.45 -16.08
CA TYR A 178 -23.45 -16.87 -17.11
C TYR A 178 -23.30 -15.36 -16.89
N GLY A 179 -22.27 -14.75 -17.46
CA GLY A 179 -22.02 -13.32 -17.32
C GLY A 179 -20.56 -13.03 -16.98
N PHE A 180 -20.20 -11.75 -16.95
CA PHE A 180 -18.81 -11.34 -16.82
C PHE A 180 -18.12 -11.90 -15.57
N CYS A 181 -18.81 -11.92 -14.42
CA CYS A 181 -18.23 -12.43 -13.18
C CYS A 181 -18.08 -13.96 -13.18
N ILE A 182 -18.95 -14.67 -13.91
CA ILE A 182 -18.87 -16.13 -14.05
C ILE A 182 -17.70 -16.50 -14.96
N ASP A 183 -17.53 -15.82 -16.09
CA ASP A 183 -16.41 -16.03 -17.01
C ASP A 183 -15.06 -15.72 -16.32
N LEU A 184 -15.03 -14.67 -15.50
CA LEU A 184 -13.85 -14.33 -14.71
C LEU A 184 -13.55 -15.40 -13.66
N LEU A 185 -14.56 -15.85 -12.91
CA LEU A 185 -14.41 -16.90 -11.91
C LEU A 185 -13.90 -18.21 -12.54
N GLN A 186 -14.43 -18.57 -13.71
CA GLN A 186 -13.96 -19.73 -14.47
C GLN A 186 -12.49 -19.60 -14.86
N LYS A 187 -12.05 -18.45 -15.40
CA LYS A 187 -10.64 -18.23 -15.74
C LYS A 187 -9.71 -18.28 -14.52
N ILE A 188 -10.18 -17.77 -13.38
CA ILE A 188 -9.43 -17.80 -12.12
C ILE A 188 -9.32 -19.26 -11.63
N ALA A 189 -10.41 -20.01 -11.66
CA ALA A 189 -10.46 -21.42 -11.29
C ALA A 189 -9.56 -22.28 -12.17
N GLU A 190 -9.55 -22.08 -13.50
CA GLU A 190 -8.66 -22.79 -14.44
C GLU A 190 -7.18 -22.50 -14.16
N ARG A 191 -6.85 -21.23 -13.88
CA ARG A 191 -5.46 -20.82 -13.63
C ARG A 191 -4.93 -21.30 -12.29
N LEU A 192 -5.79 -21.34 -11.27
CA LEU A 192 -5.43 -21.70 -9.90
C LEU A 192 -5.80 -23.15 -9.53
N GLN A 193 -6.43 -23.89 -10.45
CA GLN A 193 -6.80 -25.30 -10.31
C GLN A 193 -7.64 -25.59 -9.04
N PHE A 194 -8.72 -24.84 -8.81
CA PHE A 194 -9.68 -25.12 -7.74
C PHE A 194 -11.10 -25.34 -8.29
N GLU A 195 -11.90 -26.11 -7.55
CA GLU A 195 -13.33 -26.33 -7.84
C GLU A 195 -14.17 -25.28 -7.12
N TYR A 196 -15.35 -24.93 -7.66
CA TYR A 196 -16.26 -23.99 -7.01
C TYR A 196 -17.73 -24.34 -7.28
N VAL A 197 -18.63 -23.85 -6.43
CA VAL A 197 -20.10 -23.95 -6.60
C VAL A 197 -20.72 -22.58 -6.37
N ILE A 198 -21.59 -22.14 -7.29
CA ILE A 198 -22.26 -20.84 -7.22
C ILE A 198 -23.60 -20.97 -6.48
N GLU A 199 -23.83 -20.09 -5.50
CA GLU A 199 -25.10 -19.95 -4.78
C GLU A 199 -25.67 -18.55 -4.93
N LEU A 200 -26.97 -18.46 -5.21
CA LEU A 200 -27.68 -17.18 -5.18
C LEU A 200 -28.06 -16.79 -3.76
N VAL A 201 -27.88 -15.51 -3.44
CA VAL A 201 -28.34 -14.93 -2.19
C VAL A 201 -29.88 -15.10 -2.07
N PRO A 202 -30.39 -15.73 -1.00
CA PRO A 202 -31.81 -16.07 -0.88
C PRO A 202 -32.78 -14.89 -0.96
N ASP A 203 -32.40 -13.74 -0.39
CA ASP A 203 -33.23 -12.54 -0.34
C ASP A 203 -33.00 -11.57 -1.51
N ARG A 204 -32.12 -11.92 -2.45
CA ARG A 204 -31.72 -11.12 -3.63
C ARG A 204 -31.35 -9.66 -3.30
N LYS A 205 -30.76 -9.42 -2.13
CA LYS A 205 -30.25 -8.08 -1.75
C LYS A 205 -28.73 -8.10 -1.69
N TYR A 206 -28.09 -6.96 -1.95
CA TYR A 206 -26.65 -6.82 -1.72
C TYR A 206 -26.34 -6.80 -0.22
N GLY A 207 -27.10 -6.01 0.54
CA GLY A 207 -27.03 -5.97 2.00
C GLY A 207 -27.32 -4.60 2.57
N ALA A 208 -28.23 -4.56 3.52
CA ALA A 208 -28.62 -3.39 4.28
C ALA A 208 -28.80 -3.79 5.74
N VAL A 209 -28.44 -2.88 6.64
CA VAL A 209 -28.67 -3.07 8.09
C VAL A 209 -30.13 -2.80 8.37
N ASP A 210 -30.81 -3.78 8.95
CA ASP A 210 -32.15 -3.60 9.47
C ASP A 210 -32.09 -2.66 10.69
N PRO A 211 -32.78 -1.50 10.66
CA PRO A 211 -32.64 -0.46 11.68
C PRO A 211 -33.20 -0.87 13.06
N SER A 212 -33.97 -1.96 13.14
CA SER A 212 -34.59 -2.44 14.38
C SER A 212 -33.74 -3.42 15.18
N ASN A 213 -32.93 -4.25 14.52
CA ASN A 213 -32.10 -5.29 15.16
C ASN A 213 -30.59 -5.09 14.91
N GLY A 214 -30.20 -4.19 14.00
CA GLY A 214 -28.81 -3.97 13.63
C GLY A 214 -28.19 -5.11 12.81
N GLU A 215 -28.99 -6.09 12.37
CA GLU A 215 -28.50 -7.20 11.56
C GLU A 215 -28.45 -6.81 10.08
N TRP A 216 -27.44 -7.32 9.38
CA TRP A 216 -27.36 -7.16 7.94
C TRP A 216 -28.28 -8.18 7.25
N ASN A 217 -28.90 -7.78 6.14
CA ASN A 217 -29.51 -8.67 5.15
C ASN A 217 -28.61 -8.85 3.90
N GLY A 218 -29.08 -9.54 2.88
CA GLY A 218 -28.40 -9.64 1.59
C GLY A 218 -27.18 -10.54 1.53
N MET A 219 -26.38 -10.34 0.50
CA MET A 219 -25.05 -10.92 0.34
C MET A 219 -24.16 -10.64 1.55
N VAL A 220 -24.26 -9.44 2.13
CA VAL A 220 -23.53 -9.08 3.35
C VAL A 220 -23.96 -9.94 4.53
N ARG A 221 -25.25 -10.29 4.68
CA ARG A 221 -25.69 -11.28 5.68
C ARG A 221 -25.11 -12.64 5.41
N GLU A 222 -25.15 -13.13 4.18
CA GLU A 222 -24.60 -14.45 3.85
C GLU A 222 -23.09 -14.52 4.15
N LEU A 223 -22.37 -13.42 3.89
CA LEU A 223 -20.96 -13.29 4.28
C LEU A 223 -20.79 -13.19 5.79
N LEU A 224 -21.65 -12.43 6.50
CA LEU A 224 -21.54 -12.21 7.96
C LEU A 224 -21.96 -13.42 8.79
N VAL A 225 -23.08 -14.04 8.46
CA VAL A 225 -23.62 -15.26 9.09
C VAL A 225 -22.70 -16.45 8.81
N LYS A 226 -22.10 -16.54 7.62
CA LYS A 226 -21.01 -17.50 7.36
C LYS A 226 -19.66 -17.04 7.94
N SER A 227 -19.51 -15.78 8.38
CA SER A 227 -18.28 -15.25 9.03
C SER A 227 -18.28 -15.35 10.56
N THR A 228 -19.22 -16.08 11.15
CA THR A 228 -19.06 -16.62 12.51
C THR A 228 -18.69 -18.10 12.45
N PRO A 229 -17.69 -18.54 11.67
CA PRO A 229 -17.63 -19.94 11.27
C PRO A 229 -16.94 -20.82 12.30
N TYR A 230 -16.44 -20.30 13.41
CA TYR A 230 -15.54 -21.08 14.27
C TYR A 230 -16.30 -22.04 15.19
N VAL A 231 -17.24 -21.56 16.01
CA VAL A 231 -18.11 -22.38 16.86
C VAL A 231 -19.50 -21.75 16.92
N MET A 232 -20.53 -22.51 16.54
CA MET A 232 -21.93 -22.09 16.49
C MET A 232 -22.81 -23.16 17.14
N LEU A 233 -23.92 -22.71 17.73
CA LEU A 233 -25.00 -23.58 18.15
C LEU A 233 -25.91 -23.82 16.95
N LYS A 234 -26.17 -25.09 16.63
CA LYS A 234 -27.18 -25.47 15.64
C LYS A 234 -28.55 -24.98 16.09
N SER A 235 -29.35 -24.52 15.13
CA SER A 235 -30.69 -23.98 15.40
C SER A 235 -31.71 -25.06 15.84
N ASP A 236 -31.42 -26.34 15.59
CA ASP A 236 -32.31 -27.46 15.91
C ASP A 236 -32.31 -27.83 17.39
N ARG A 237 -33.48 -27.73 18.04
CA ARG A 237 -33.68 -27.99 19.48
C ARG A 237 -33.62 -29.46 19.89
N ASN A 238 -33.59 -30.40 18.94
CA ASN A 238 -33.65 -31.85 19.20
C ASN A 238 -32.28 -32.52 19.30
N LEU A 239 -31.18 -31.77 19.23
CA LEU A 239 -29.83 -32.31 19.30
C LEU A 239 -29.34 -32.33 20.75
N THR A 240 -28.69 -33.42 21.17
CA THR A 240 -28.14 -33.59 22.52
C THR A 240 -26.64 -33.84 22.47
N GLY A 241 -25.90 -33.41 23.50
CA GLY A 241 -24.44 -33.60 23.56
C GLY A 241 -23.68 -32.72 22.57
N ASN A 242 -22.66 -33.29 21.93
CA ASN A 242 -21.72 -32.61 21.03
C ASN A 242 -22.35 -32.19 19.69
N ASP A 243 -23.39 -32.90 19.25
CA ASP A 243 -24.02 -32.67 17.94
C ASP A 243 -24.74 -31.32 17.84
N ARG A 244 -24.95 -30.64 18.98
CA ARG A 244 -25.51 -29.29 19.08
C ARG A 244 -24.60 -28.21 18.52
N PHE A 245 -23.31 -28.51 18.34
CA PHE A 245 -22.32 -27.54 17.89
C PHE A 245 -21.94 -27.79 16.43
N GLU A 246 -21.69 -26.71 15.69
CA GLU A 246 -21.14 -26.73 14.34
C GLU A 246 -20.13 -25.61 14.13
N GLY A 247 -19.31 -25.73 13.09
CA GLY A 247 -18.29 -24.73 12.75
C GLY A 247 -16.92 -25.34 12.53
N PHE A 248 -16.04 -24.55 11.93
CA PHE A 248 -14.67 -24.87 11.57
C PHE A 248 -13.86 -25.46 12.73
N CYS A 249 -13.96 -24.90 13.93
CA CYS A 249 -13.25 -25.43 15.09
C CYS A 249 -13.81 -26.79 15.54
N ILE A 250 -15.12 -27.02 15.36
CA ILE A 250 -15.78 -28.28 15.71
C ILE A 250 -15.37 -29.37 14.72
N ASP A 251 -15.36 -29.07 13.42
CA ASP A 251 -14.95 -30.01 12.38
C ASP A 251 -13.44 -30.31 12.47
N LEU A 252 -12.62 -29.32 12.80
CA LEU A 252 -11.20 -29.50 13.08
C LEU A 252 -10.98 -30.43 14.28
N LEU A 253 -11.69 -30.19 15.39
CA LEU A 253 -11.60 -31.04 16.58
C LEU A 253 -12.04 -32.48 16.28
N ARG A 254 -13.14 -32.66 15.53
CA ARG A 254 -13.61 -33.99 15.11
C ARG A 254 -12.52 -34.73 14.33
N THR A 255 -11.90 -34.05 13.37
CA THR A 255 -10.81 -34.64 12.55
C THR A 255 -9.60 -35.02 13.42
N ILE A 256 -9.21 -34.16 14.37
CA ILE A 256 -8.10 -34.43 15.30
C ILE A 256 -8.43 -35.61 16.23
N ALA A 257 -9.67 -35.69 16.71
CA ALA A 257 -10.17 -36.77 17.56
C ALA A 257 -10.19 -38.12 16.84
N GLU A 258 -10.58 -38.13 15.56
CA GLU A 258 -10.53 -39.34 14.72
C GLU A 258 -9.09 -39.80 14.46
N LEU A 259 -8.17 -38.87 14.14
CA LEU A 259 -6.75 -39.17 13.89
C LEU A 259 -6.02 -39.71 15.12
N LEU A 260 -6.32 -39.17 16.30
CA LEU A 260 -5.66 -39.51 17.57
C LEU A 260 -6.46 -40.49 18.43
N SER A 261 -7.68 -40.84 18.02
CA SER A 261 -8.59 -41.78 18.70
C SER A 261 -8.89 -41.41 20.16
N PHE A 262 -9.31 -40.17 20.43
CA PHE A 262 -9.79 -39.75 21.75
C PHE A 262 -11.26 -39.33 21.74
N ASN A 263 -11.92 -39.48 22.89
CA ASN A 263 -13.28 -39.00 23.12
C ASN A 263 -13.25 -37.58 23.73
N TYR A 264 -14.24 -36.77 23.41
CA TYR A 264 -14.35 -35.39 23.89
C TYR A 264 -15.80 -35.04 24.20
N ASP A 265 -16.02 -34.11 25.13
CA ASP A 265 -17.33 -33.54 25.46
C ASP A 265 -17.26 -32.02 25.35
N LEU A 266 -18.18 -31.43 24.59
CA LEU A 266 -18.23 -30.00 24.31
C LEU A 266 -19.18 -29.28 25.27
N TYR A 267 -18.68 -28.20 25.86
CA TYR A 267 -19.49 -27.25 26.61
C TYR A 267 -19.04 -25.81 26.32
N LEU A 268 -19.93 -24.87 26.56
CA LEU A 268 -19.65 -23.44 26.40
C LEU A 268 -19.11 -22.86 27.70
N VAL A 269 -18.14 -21.96 27.57
CA VAL A 269 -17.63 -21.22 28.72
C VAL A 269 -18.75 -20.39 29.37
N PRO A 270 -18.95 -20.43 30.69
CA PRO A 270 -20.10 -19.81 31.35
C PRO A 270 -20.21 -18.29 31.15
N ASP A 271 -19.08 -17.60 31.02
CA ASP A 271 -19.02 -16.13 30.90
C ASP A 271 -18.94 -15.63 29.45
N ASN A 272 -18.93 -16.53 28.47
CA ASN A 272 -18.78 -16.27 27.05
C ASN A 272 -17.58 -15.37 26.68
N LYS A 273 -16.48 -15.43 27.45
CA LYS A 273 -15.26 -14.63 27.21
C LYS A 273 -14.08 -15.53 26.80
N PHE A 274 -13.18 -14.99 25.98
CA PHE A 274 -11.92 -15.67 25.65
C PHE A 274 -10.97 -15.76 26.83
N GLY A 275 -11.01 -14.75 27.70
CA GLY A 275 -10.17 -14.67 28.88
C GLY A 275 -9.17 -13.52 28.80
N ALA A 276 -9.30 -12.64 29.79
CA ALA A 276 -8.42 -11.51 30.02
C ALA A 276 -8.06 -11.49 31.51
N GLU A 277 -6.81 -11.11 31.79
CA GLU A 277 -6.32 -10.90 33.14
C GLU A 277 -6.92 -9.61 33.71
N ASN A 278 -7.50 -9.72 34.90
CA ASN A 278 -7.91 -8.55 35.66
C ASN A 278 -6.68 -7.93 36.34
N THR A 279 -6.32 -6.71 35.96
CA THR A 279 -5.14 -5.99 36.47
C THR A 279 -5.18 -5.70 37.97
N THR A 280 -6.35 -5.78 38.61
CA THR A 280 -6.50 -5.49 40.06
C THR A 280 -6.44 -6.75 40.92
N SER A 281 -6.99 -7.87 40.46
CA SER A 281 -7.01 -9.13 41.22
C SER A 281 -5.94 -10.14 40.77
N GLY A 282 -5.39 -9.98 39.56
CA GLY A 282 -4.52 -11.00 38.93
C GLY A 282 -5.28 -12.26 38.49
N GLU A 283 -6.61 -12.28 38.62
CA GLU A 283 -7.42 -13.42 38.22
C GLU A 283 -7.72 -13.39 36.72
N TRP A 284 -7.71 -14.57 36.12
CA TRP A 284 -8.09 -14.78 34.73
C TRP A 284 -9.59 -15.06 34.62
N SER A 285 -10.18 -14.65 33.50
CA SER A 285 -11.56 -14.92 33.11
C SER A 285 -11.62 -15.86 31.90
N GLY A 286 -12.82 -16.24 31.46
CA GLY A 286 -13.05 -16.91 30.19
C GLY A 286 -12.40 -18.28 30.06
N LEU A 287 -12.15 -18.65 28.79
CA LEU A 287 -11.50 -19.93 28.45
C LEU A 287 -10.16 -20.13 29.16
N VAL A 288 -9.39 -19.06 29.35
CA VAL A 288 -8.09 -19.13 30.06
C VAL A 288 -8.28 -19.60 31.50
N ARG A 289 -9.31 -19.11 32.19
CA ARG A 289 -9.61 -19.51 33.58
C ARG A 289 -9.95 -21.00 33.68
N GLU A 290 -10.79 -21.50 32.79
CA GLU A 290 -11.24 -22.91 32.80
C GLU A 290 -10.06 -23.88 32.63
N ILE A 291 -9.05 -23.51 31.84
CA ILE A 291 -7.82 -24.31 31.65
C ILE A 291 -6.91 -24.22 32.87
N ILE A 292 -6.74 -23.04 33.49
CA ILE A 292 -5.94 -22.86 34.71
C ILE A 292 -6.51 -23.66 35.87
N GLU A 293 -7.84 -23.59 36.06
CA GLU A 293 -8.57 -24.30 37.11
C GLU A 293 -8.73 -25.80 36.84
N LYS A 294 -8.35 -26.28 35.63
CA LYS A 294 -8.52 -27.66 35.15
C LYS A 294 -9.98 -28.12 35.09
N ASN A 295 -10.89 -27.19 34.87
CA ASN A 295 -12.29 -27.49 34.54
C ASN A 295 -12.42 -27.92 33.07
N ALA A 296 -11.49 -27.46 32.21
CA ALA A 296 -11.34 -27.88 30.82
C ALA A 296 -9.94 -28.48 30.59
N ASP A 297 -9.87 -29.55 29.80
CA ASP A 297 -8.58 -30.14 29.35
C ASP A 297 -8.07 -29.50 28.05
N LEU A 298 -8.97 -29.02 27.19
CA LEU A 298 -8.66 -28.43 25.89
C LEU A 298 -9.63 -27.30 25.57
N ALA A 299 -9.09 -26.15 25.14
CA ALA A 299 -9.88 -25.04 24.61
C ALA A 299 -9.75 -24.98 23.08
N VAL A 300 -10.86 -25.17 22.37
CA VAL A 300 -10.91 -25.04 20.89
C VAL A 300 -11.77 -23.84 20.53
N ALA A 301 -11.12 -22.73 20.19
CA ALA A 301 -11.77 -21.46 19.90
C ALA A 301 -10.91 -20.62 18.95
N PRO A 302 -11.47 -19.59 18.29
CA PRO A 302 -10.70 -18.60 17.55
C PRO A 302 -9.97 -17.65 18.50
N MET A 303 -9.06 -18.19 19.32
CA MET A 303 -8.38 -17.47 20.36
C MET A 303 -7.02 -16.96 19.87
N THR A 304 -6.80 -15.66 20.00
CA THR A 304 -5.51 -15.02 19.69
C THR A 304 -4.45 -15.45 20.70
N ILE A 305 -3.32 -15.96 20.20
CA ILE A 305 -2.11 -16.25 20.98
C ILE A 305 -1.44 -14.92 21.34
N ASN A 306 -1.18 -14.69 22.62
CA ASN A 306 -0.44 -13.52 23.10
C ASN A 306 0.47 -13.89 24.29
N TYR A 307 1.42 -13.01 24.61
CA TYR A 307 2.41 -13.25 25.66
C TYR A 307 1.80 -13.53 27.04
N ALA A 308 0.79 -12.74 27.45
CA ALA A 308 0.18 -12.88 28.78
C ALA A 308 -0.61 -14.19 28.93
N ARG A 309 -1.22 -14.71 27.85
CA ARG A 309 -1.89 -16.01 27.88
C ARG A 309 -0.86 -17.14 27.82
N GLU A 310 0.18 -17.01 27.02
CA GLU A 310 1.25 -18.02 26.90
C GLU A 310 2.02 -18.20 28.22
N SER A 311 2.04 -17.20 29.11
CA SER A 311 2.66 -17.35 30.42
C SER A 311 1.86 -18.20 31.42
N VAL A 312 0.57 -18.47 31.15
CA VAL A 312 -0.32 -19.22 32.05
C VAL A 312 -0.88 -20.50 31.44
N ILE A 313 -0.94 -20.59 30.12
CA ILE A 313 -1.41 -21.76 29.37
C ILE A 313 -0.51 -22.02 28.16
N ASP A 314 -0.39 -23.29 27.76
CA ASP A 314 0.37 -23.69 26.58
C ASP A 314 -0.50 -23.61 25.31
N PHE A 315 0.12 -23.22 24.19
CA PHE A 315 -0.54 -23.20 22.88
C PHE A 315 0.10 -24.19 21.90
N THR A 316 -0.72 -24.70 20.98
CA THR A 316 -0.22 -25.36 19.78
C THR A 316 0.36 -24.34 18.79
N LYS A 317 0.94 -24.83 17.69
CA LYS A 317 1.24 -23.94 16.56
C LYS A 317 -0.06 -23.32 16.01
N PRO A 318 -0.03 -22.03 15.62
CA PRO A 318 -1.21 -21.36 15.08
C PRO A 318 -1.65 -22.04 13.78
N PHE A 319 -2.96 -22.29 13.65
CA PHE A 319 -3.54 -22.88 12.45
C PHE A 319 -3.98 -21.83 11.41
N MET A 320 -4.07 -20.55 11.80
CA MET A 320 -4.47 -19.44 10.94
C MET A 320 -3.75 -18.15 11.36
N ASN A 321 -3.27 -17.37 10.39
CA ASN A 321 -2.60 -16.09 10.63
C ASN A 321 -3.54 -14.94 10.26
N LEU A 322 -3.80 -14.04 11.21
CA LEU A 322 -4.72 -12.89 11.08
C LEU A 322 -4.04 -11.63 11.66
N GLY A 323 -4.48 -10.45 11.20
CA GLY A 323 -4.00 -9.16 11.69
C GLY A 323 -5.14 -8.24 12.14
N ILE A 324 -4.81 -7.11 12.75
CA ILE A 324 -5.79 -6.07 13.10
C ILE A 324 -6.16 -5.32 11.81
N GLY A 325 -7.45 -5.29 11.48
CA GLY A 325 -8.00 -4.51 10.36
C GLY A 325 -8.96 -3.43 10.85
N ILE A 326 -9.08 -2.35 10.09
CA ILE A 326 -10.07 -1.29 10.33
C ILE A 326 -11.22 -1.49 9.36
N LEU A 327 -12.44 -1.51 9.90
CA LEU A 327 -13.67 -1.54 9.10
C LEU A 327 -14.37 -0.18 9.23
N PHE A 328 -14.59 0.51 8.12
CA PHE A 328 -15.33 1.77 8.10
C PHE A 328 -16.27 1.84 6.89
N LYS A 329 -17.29 2.70 7.00
CA LYS A 329 -18.28 2.92 5.95
C LYS A 329 -17.77 3.96 4.95
N LEU A 330 -17.76 3.62 3.67
CA LEU A 330 -17.45 4.60 2.61
C LEU A 330 -18.49 5.73 2.56
N PRO A 331 -18.08 7.00 2.58
CA PRO A 331 -19.00 8.13 2.48
C PRO A 331 -19.61 8.20 1.09
N LYS A 332 -20.95 8.34 1.01
CA LYS A 332 -21.69 8.33 -0.26
C LYS A 332 -21.83 9.69 -0.94
N ASN A 333 -21.73 10.81 -0.20
CA ASN A 333 -21.99 12.14 -0.74
C ASN A 333 -20.93 13.15 -0.27
N MET A 334 -20.31 13.88 -1.21
CA MET A 334 -19.54 15.09 -0.88
C MET A 334 -20.52 16.25 -0.62
N PRO A 335 -20.42 16.98 0.50
CA PRO A 335 -21.25 18.15 0.74
C PRO A 335 -20.91 19.26 -0.26
N VAL A 336 -21.93 19.86 -0.86
CA VAL A 336 -21.78 21.02 -1.77
C VAL A 336 -21.19 22.21 -1.01
N ARG A 337 -19.98 22.64 -1.38
CA ARG A 337 -19.35 23.84 -0.84
C ARG A 337 -19.79 25.06 -1.67
N LEU A 338 -20.17 26.17 -1.01
CA LEU A 338 -20.65 27.41 -1.64
C LEU A 338 -19.70 27.98 -2.71
N PHE A 339 -18.39 27.79 -2.56
CA PHE A 339 -17.36 28.27 -3.49
C PHE A 339 -16.77 27.18 -4.39
N SER A 340 -17.51 26.08 -4.62
CA SER A 340 -17.03 24.98 -5.47
C SER A 340 -16.77 25.40 -6.93
N PHE A 341 -17.32 26.51 -7.40
CA PHE A 341 -17.03 27.02 -8.75
C PHE A 341 -15.61 27.59 -8.89
N MET A 342 -14.94 27.94 -7.77
CA MET A 342 -13.59 28.50 -7.78
C MET A 342 -12.50 27.41 -7.69
N SER A 343 -12.86 26.19 -7.30
CA SER A 343 -11.92 25.05 -7.16
C SER A 343 -11.22 24.55 -8.43
N PRO A 344 -11.71 24.79 -9.68
CA PRO A 344 -11.00 24.34 -10.89
C PRO A 344 -9.63 25.00 -11.11
N LEU A 345 -9.35 26.11 -10.44
CA LEU A 345 -8.06 26.80 -10.46
C LEU A 345 -7.56 26.99 -9.02
N ALA A 346 -6.25 26.87 -8.82
CA ALA A 346 -5.63 27.13 -7.52
C ALA A 346 -5.82 28.60 -7.10
N VAL A 347 -5.92 28.85 -5.80
CA VAL A 347 -6.09 30.20 -5.23
C VAL A 347 -4.94 31.13 -5.65
N ASP A 348 -3.72 30.60 -5.77
CA ASP A 348 -2.56 31.36 -6.23
C ASP A 348 -2.74 31.94 -7.64
N ILE A 349 -3.38 31.18 -8.55
CA ILE A 349 -3.66 31.62 -9.92
C ILE A 349 -4.64 32.80 -9.91
N TRP A 350 -5.66 32.74 -9.04
CA TRP A 350 -6.62 33.84 -8.89
C TRP A 350 -5.94 35.13 -8.41
N LEU A 351 -4.96 35.02 -7.51
CA LEU A 351 -4.17 36.17 -7.06
C LEU A 351 -3.32 36.74 -8.22
N TYR A 352 -2.70 35.88 -9.04
CA TYR A 352 -1.96 36.34 -10.22
C TYR A 352 -2.85 37.01 -11.27
N VAL A 353 -4.07 36.51 -11.50
CA VAL A 353 -5.03 37.14 -12.40
C VAL A 353 -5.43 38.53 -11.90
N LEU A 354 -5.67 38.67 -10.59
CA LEU A 354 -5.98 39.97 -9.99
C LEU A 354 -4.80 40.95 -10.13
N ALA A 355 -3.58 40.49 -9.88
CA ALA A 355 -2.37 41.30 -10.04
C ALA A 355 -2.17 41.74 -11.50
N ALA A 356 -2.33 40.81 -12.45
CA ALA A 356 -2.24 41.09 -13.89
C ALA A 356 -3.31 42.09 -14.34
N TYR A 357 -4.55 41.97 -13.83
CA TYR A 357 -5.65 42.90 -14.09
C TYR A 357 -5.30 44.35 -13.69
N VAL A 358 -4.76 44.54 -12.48
CA VAL A 358 -4.35 45.87 -12.00
C VAL A 358 -3.18 46.40 -12.81
N LEU A 359 -2.20 45.56 -13.11
CA LEU A 359 -1.02 45.93 -13.88
C LEU A 359 -1.41 46.40 -15.29
N VAL A 360 -2.21 45.61 -16.02
CA VAL A 360 -2.64 45.92 -17.39
C VAL A 360 -3.53 47.16 -17.43
N SER A 361 -4.43 47.33 -16.47
CA SER A 361 -5.26 48.55 -16.38
C SER A 361 -4.40 49.80 -16.16
N SER A 362 -3.37 49.69 -15.33
CA SER A 362 -2.45 50.79 -15.05
C SER A 362 -1.55 51.11 -16.25
N THR A 363 -1.00 50.11 -16.92
CA THR A 363 -0.17 50.32 -18.12
C THR A 363 -0.99 50.87 -19.27
N MET A 364 -2.24 50.42 -19.44
CA MET A 364 -3.17 50.94 -20.43
C MET A 364 -3.47 52.43 -20.17
N PHE A 365 -3.73 52.82 -18.92
CA PHE A 365 -3.93 54.22 -18.53
C PHE A 365 -2.70 55.11 -18.84
N ILE A 366 -1.51 54.65 -18.46
CA ILE A 366 -0.26 55.39 -18.68
C ILE A 366 -0.01 55.59 -20.19
N VAL A 367 -0.07 54.51 -20.97
CA VAL A 367 0.22 54.55 -22.41
C VAL A 367 -0.83 55.34 -23.17
N ALA A 368 -2.11 55.27 -22.78
CA ALA A 368 -3.16 56.07 -23.38
C ALA A 368 -2.98 57.57 -23.08
N ARG A 369 -2.42 57.94 -21.92
CA ARG A 369 -2.15 59.35 -21.58
C ARG A 369 -0.99 59.94 -22.37
N PHE A 370 0.08 59.15 -22.54
CA PHE A 370 1.29 59.57 -23.26
C PHE A 370 1.17 59.53 -24.78
N SER A 371 0.25 58.74 -25.33
CA SER A 371 0.07 58.61 -26.78
C SER A 371 -0.80 59.76 -27.33
N PRO A 372 -0.26 60.70 -28.13
CA PRO A 372 -1.03 61.85 -28.63
C PRO A 372 -2.19 61.43 -29.54
N TYR A 373 -2.09 60.26 -30.18
CA TYR A 373 -3.12 59.71 -31.08
C TYR A 373 -4.41 59.25 -30.37
N GLU A 374 -4.41 59.14 -29.04
CA GLU A 374 -5.63 58.82 -28.26
C GLU A 374 -6.41 60.06 -27.85
N TRP A 375 -5.85 61.25 -28.06
CA TRP A 375 -6.49 62.52 -27.75
C TRP A 375 -7.32 62.99 -28.95
N GLN A 376 -8.62 63.17 -28.74
CA GLN A 376 -9.55 63.49 -29.81
C GLN A 376 -10.30 64.77 -29.54
N ASN A 377 -10.62 65.47 -30.63
CA ASN A 377 -11.55 66.57 -30.60
C ASN A 377 -12.98 66.01 -30.44
N PRO A 378 -13.73 66.40 -29.39
CA PRO A 378 -15.12 65.97 -29.18
C PRO A 378 -16.06 66.34 -30.33
N HIS A 379 -15.70 67.35 -31.15
CA HIS A 379 -16.48 67.81 -32.30
C HIS A 379 -15.64 67.75 -33.59
N PRO A 380 -15.77 66.67 -34.40
CA PRO A 380 -14.99 66.49 -35.63
C PRO A 380 -15.22 67.56 -36.71
N CYS A 381 -16.26 68.38 -36.57
CA CYS A 381 -16.70 69.38 -37.54
C CYS A 381 -16.07 70.77 -37.33
N VAL A 382 -15.35 70.99 -36.22
CA VAL A 382 -14.66 72.24 -35.92
C VAL A 382 -13.15 71.98 -35.95
N THR A 383 -12.46 72.60 -36.92
CA THR A 383 -11.03 72.37 -37.19
C THR A 383 -10.08 72.93 -36.13
N GLU A 384 -10.55 73.84 -35.27
CA GLU A 384 -9.80 74.41 -34.14
C GLU A 384 -10.62 74.28 -32.85
N CYS A 385 -10.32 73.24 -32.06
CA CYS A 385 -10.81 73.10 -30.70
C CYS A 385 -9.61 73.04 -29.75
N ASP A 386 -9.57 73.92 -28.77
CA ASP A 386 -8.51 73.98 -27.75
C ASP A 386 -8.61 72.86 -26.68
N VAL A 387 -9.64 72.01 -26.75
CA VAL A 387 -9.89 70.95 -25.77
C VAL A 387 -9.91 69.59 -26.46
N MET A 388 -8.85 68.80 -26.21
CA MET A 388 -8.78 67.40 -26.61
C MET A 388 -9.21 66.50 -25.45
N GLU A 389 -10.07 65.53 -25.71
CA GLU A 389 -10.53 64.55 -24.72
C GLU A 389 -9.87 63.18 -24.94
N ASN A 390 -9.55 62.51 -23.84
CA ASN A 390 -9.03 61.14 -23.84
C ASN A 390 -10.08 60.22 -23.20
N GLN A 391 -10.52 59.20 -23.93
CA GLN A 391 -11.57 58.29 -23.48
C GLN A 391 -11.09 57.29 -22.40
N PHE A 392 -9.78 57.09 -22.25
CA PHE A 392 -9.18 56.22 -21.24
C PHE A 392 -8.81 56.99 -19.97
N SER A 393 -9.81 57.25 -19.12
CA SER A 393 -9.60 57.60 -17.71
C SER A 393 -9.18 56.36 -16.90
N LEU A 394 -8.62 56.52 -15.70
CA LEU A 394 -8.22 55.38 -14.85
C LEU A 394 -9.38 54.38 -14.67
N GLY A 395 -10.59 54.87 -14.36
CA GLY A 395 -11.79 54.06 -14.24
C GLY A 395 -12.20 53.37 -15.54
N ASN A 396 -12.09 54.07 -16.68
CA ASN A 396 -12.39 53.50 -18.00
C ASN A 396 -11.36 52.45 -18.43
N SER A 397 -10.09 52.58 -18.01
CA SER A 397 -9.06 51.55 -18.22
C SER A 397 -9.34 50.29 -17.40
N PHE A 398 -9.74 50.43 -16.13
CA PHE A 398 -10.19 49.29 -15.31
C PHE A 398 -11.45 48.62 -15.88
N TRP A 399 -12.38 49.42 -16.40
CA TRP A 399 -13.60 48.95 -17.05
C TRP A 399 -13.31 48.19 -18.36
N PHE A 400 -12.41 48.72 -19.19
CA PHE A 400 -11.97 48.04 -20.42
C PHE A 400 -11.35 46.67 -20.12
N THR A 401 -10.47 46.59 -19.11
CA THR A 401 -9.79 45.34 -18.74
C THR A 401 -10.74 44.29 -18.15
N ILE A 402 -11.79 44.69 -17.40
CA ILE A 402 -12.75 43.73 -16.82
C ILE A 402 -13.76 43.22 -17.86
N VAL A 403 -14.23 44.10 -18.74
CA VAL A 403 -15.17 43.75 -19.82
C VAL A 403 -14.52 42.78 -20.81
N THR A 404 -13.24 43.01 -21.15
CA THR A 404 -12.45 42.09 -21.98
C THR A 404 -12.17 40.75 -21.29
N LEU A 405 -11.93 40.74 -19.97
CA LEU A 405 -11.82 39.51 -19.17
C LEU A 405 -13.12 38.69 -19.18
N MET A 406 -14.28 39.35 -19.22
CA MET A 406 -15.58 38.68 -19.31
C MET A 406 -15.96 38.28 -20.75
N HIS A 407 -15.05 38.42 -21.73
CA HIS A 407 -15.32 38.22 -23.16
C HIS A 407 -16.52 39.04 -23.67
N GLN A 408 -16.78 40.19 -23.05
CA GLN A 408 -17.78 41.14 -23.50
C GLN A 408 -17.11 42.24 -24.35
N GLY A 409 -17.83 42.75 -25.35
CA GLY A 409 -17.37 43.89 -26.13
C GLY A 409 -17.43 45.18 -25.31
N CYS A 410 -16.46 46.07 -25.49
CA CYS A 410 -16.46 47.39 -24.86
C CYS A 410 -16.62 48.47 -25.94
N ASP A 411 -17.39 49.51 -25.66
CA ASP A 411 -17.53 50.67 -26.56
C ASP A 411 -16.26 51.55 -26.59
N LEU A 412 -15.33 51.33 -25.64
CA LEU A 412 -14.05 52.03 -25.54
C LEU A 412 -12.98 51.27 -26.34
N ASN A 413 -12.72 51.72 -27.57
CA ASN A 413 -11.78 51.07 -28.47
C ASN A 413 -10.44 51.82 -28.55
N PRO A 414 -9.29 51.15 -28.28
CA PRO A 414 -7.98 51.76 -28.42
C PRO A 414 -7.65 52.13 -29.87
N LYS A 415 -7.15 53.34 -30.10
CA LYS A 415 -6.88 53.88 -31.44
C LYS A 415 -5.40 53.87 -31.77
N ALA A 416 -4.54 54.18 -30.80
CA ALA A 416 -3.11 54.15 -30.98
C ALA A 416 -2.58 52.71 -31.15
N THR A 417 -1.51 52.55 -31.93
CA THR A 417 -0.88 51.24 -32.15
C THR A 417 -0.35 50.64 -30.84
N SER A 418 0.18 51.48 -29.94
CA SER A 418 0.72 51.09 -28.63
C SER A 418 -0.34 50.49 -27.69
N THR A 419 -1.50 51.15 -27.56
CA THR A 419 -2.63 50.70 -26.74
C THR A 419 -3.31 49.46 -27.34
N ARG A 420 -3.36 49.34 -28.68
CA ARG A 420 -3.85 48.14 -29.37
C ARG A 420 -2.98 46.91 -29.12
N ILE A 421 -1.66 47.06 -29.08
CA ILE A 421 -0.75 45.93 -28.77
C ILE A 421 -0.99 45.44 -27.34
N ILE A 422 -1.11 46.35 -26.36
CA ILE A 422 -1.42 45.99 -24.96
C ILE A 422 -2.77 45.27 -24.88
N GLY A 423 -3.80 45.80 -25.54
CA GLY A 423 -5.12 45.18 -25.62
C GLY A 423 -5.10 43.80 -26.28
N ALA A 424 -4.31 43.60 -27.35
CA ALA A 424 -4.18 42.33 -28.04
C ALA A 424 -3.48 41.26 -27.18
N ILE A 425 -2.42 41.63 -26.47
CA ILE A 425 -1.71 40.73 -25.54
C ILE A 425 -2.65 40.34 -24.38
N TRP A 426 -3.36 41.32 -23.82
CA TRP A 426 -4.34 41.07 -22.76
C TRP A 426 -5.45 40.14 -23.26
N TRP A 427 -5.99 40.40 -24.45
CA TRP A 427 -7.03 39.57 -25.05
C TRP A 427 -6.58 38.13 -25.24
N PHE A 428 -5.37 37.92 -25.77
CA PHE A 428 -4.79 36.58 -25.91
C PHE A 428 -4.61 35.87 -24.56
N PHE A 429 -4.16 36.60 -23.53
CA PHE A 429 -4.05 36.06 -22.17
C PHE A 429 -5.43 35.63 -21.61
N THR A 430 -6.44 36.49 -21.73
CA THR A 430 -7.80 36.18 -21.25
C THR A 430 -8.42 34.97 -21.94
N LEU A 431 -8.18 34.81 -23.24
CA LEU A 431 -8.64 33.67 -24.03
C LEU A 431 -8.07 32.35 -23.51
N ILE A 432 -6.75 32.30 -23.26
CA ILE A 432 -6.10 31.11 -22.71
C ILE A 432 -6.64 30.78 -21.32
N MET A 433 -6.80 31.79 -20.45
CA MET A 433 -7.28 31.60 -19.09
C MET A 433 -8.70 31.02 -19.04
N ILE A 434 -9.63 31.57 -19.83
CA ILE A 434 -11.01 31.06 -19.88
C ILE A 434 -11.06 29.64 -20.47
N SER A 435 -10.28 29.39 -21.53
CA SER A 435 -10.18 28.04 -22.13
C SER A 435 -9.67 27.01 -21.13
N SER A 436 -8.63 27.34 -20.35
CA SER A 436 -8.10 26.46 -19.31
C SER A 436 -9.09 26.25 -18.15
N TYR A 437 -9.79 27.31 -17.72
CA TYR A 437 -10.81 27.21 -16.67
C TYR A 437 -11.96 26.29 -17.10
N THR A 438 -12.47 26.46 -18.32
CA THR A 438 -13.57 25.64 -18.86
C THR A 438 -13.16 24.18 -19.05
N ALA A 439 -11.93 23.91 -19.50
CA ALA A 439 -11.38 22.56 -19.59
C ALA A 439 -11.26 21.88 -18.22
N ASN A 440 -10.70 22.58 -17.22
CA ASN A 440 -10.54 22.04 -15.87
C ASN A 440 -11.88 21.86 -15.16
N LEU A 441 -12.85 22.74 -15.39
CA LEU A 441 -14.20 22.60 -14.86
C LEU A 441 -14.89 21.34 -15.43
N ALA A 442 -14.77 21.09 -16.75
CA ALA A 442 -15.30 19.88 -17.37
C ALA A 442 -14.64 18.60 -16.79
N ALA A 443 -13.33 18.62 -16.59
CA ALA A 443 -12.62 17.53 -15.91
C ALA A 443 -13.09 17.35 -14.46
N PHE A 444 -13.31 18.45 -13.73
CA PHE A 444 -13.79 18.40 -12.34
C PHE A 444 -15.20 17.82 -12.22
N LEU A 445 -16.09 18.13 -13.17
CA LEU A 445 -17.46 17.61 -13.20
C LEU A 445 -17.55 16.13 -13.59
N THR A 446 -16.54 15.58 -14.27
CA THR A 446 -16.52 14.18 -14.71
C THR A 446 -15.83 13.26 -13.71
N VAL A 447 -14.97 13.81 -12.86
CA VAL A 447 -14.19 13.03 -11.89
C VAL A 447 -14.86 13.09 -10.52
N GLU A 448 -15.71 12.10 -10.23
CA GLU A 448 -16.11 11.80 -8.86
C GLU A 448 -14.95 11.08 -8.15
N ARG A 449 -14.02 11.84 -7.57
CA ARG A 449 -13.01 11.25 -6.68
C ARG A 449 -13.68 10.76 -5.40
N MET A 450 -13.80 9.45 -5.24
CA MET A 450 -14.02 8.86 -3.92
C MET A 450 -12.77 9.13 -3.07
N ILE A 451 -12.84 10.16 -2.22
CA ILE A 451 -11.78 10.43 -1.25
C ILE A 451 -11.99 9.46 -0.09
N THR A 452 -11.04 8.56 0.12
CA THR A 452 -10.93 7.76 1.33
C THR A 452 -10.49 8.69 2.46
N PRO A 453 -11.33 8.94 3.49
CA PRO A 453 -10.99 9.89 4.54
C PRO A 453 -9.89 9.38 5.48
N ILE A 454 -9.62 8.07 5.47
CA ILE A 454 -8.65 7.39 6.33
C ILE A 454 -7.98 6.33 5.46
N GLU A 455 -6.66 6.36 5.37
CA GLU A 455 -5.84 5.31 4.77
C GLU A 455 -4.98 4.59 5.82
N SER A 456 -4.64 5.29 6.91
CA SER A 456 -3.75 4.81 7.97
C SER A 456 -4.36 4.91 9.38
N VAL A 457 -3.72 4.26 10.35
CA VAL A 457 -4.10 4.33 11.77
C VAL A 457 -3.72 5.69 12.35
N GLU A 458 -2.67 6.29 11.81
CA GLU A 458 -2.18 7.62 12.15
C GLU A 458 -3.20 8.69 11.77
N ASP A 459 -3.83 8.56 10.59
CA ASP A 459 -4.90 9.48 10.16
C ASP A 459 -6.05 9.49 11.17
N LEU A 460 -6.37 8.32 11.74
CA LEU A 460 -7.40 8.14 12.77
C LEU A 460 -7.03 8.82 14.09
N ALA A 461 -5.75 8.86 14.45
CA ALA A 461 -5.24 9.48 15.67
C ALA A 461 -5.17 11.01 15.56
N GLU A 462 -4.81 11.53 14.40
CA GLU A 462 -4.68 12.97 14.16
C GLU A 462 -6.05 13.67 14.10
N GLN A 463 -7.09 12.94 13.70
CA GLN A 463 -8.44 13.46 13.56
C GLN A 463 -9.32 13.12 14.77
N SER A 464 -10.27 14.01 15.08
CA SER A 464 -11.24 13.82 16.18
C SER A 464 -12.70 13.69 15.70
N LYS A 465 -12.91 13.63 14.37
CA LYS A 465 -14.24 13.67 13.74
C LYS A 465 -14.91 12.29 13.65
N ILE A 466 -14.12 11.25 13.48
CA ILE A 466 -14.51 9.86 13.31
C ILE A 466 -14.10 9.13 14.59
N SER A 467 -15.07 8.69 15.36
CA SER A 467 -14.80 7.87 16.54
C SER A 467 -14.36 6.46 16.13
N TYR A 468 -13.41 5.90 16.88
CA TYR A 468 -12.91 4.53 16.72
C TYR A 468 -13.02 3.77 18.05
N GLY A 469 -13.02 2.44 17.99
CA GLY A 469 -13.16 1.58 19.17
C GLY A 469 -12.79 0.13 18.90
N THR A 470 -12.66 -0.66 19.96
CA THR A 470 -12.35 -2.10 19.89
C THR A 470 -13.34 -2.91 20.74
N LEU A 471 -13.36 -4.23 20.56
CA LEU A 471 -14.18 -5.13 21.36
C LEU A 471 -13.68 -5.18 22.81
N GLU A 472 -14.59 -4.95 23.76
CA GLU A 472 -14.29 -5.00 25.20
C GLU A 472 -13.81 -6.40 25.63
N GLY A 473 -12.70 -6.46 26.38
CA GLY A 473 -12.09 -7.73 26.79
C GLY A 473 -11.41 -8.52 25.66
N GLY A 474 -11.34 -7.96 24.45
CA GLY A 474 -10.64 -8.54 23.32
C GLY A 474 -9.11 -8.40 23.42
N SER A 475 -8.38 -9.27 22.70
CA SER A 475 -6.91 -9.19 22.64
C SER A 475 -6.41 -7.86 22.04
N THR A 476 -7.17 -7.27 21.11
CA THR A 476 -6.85 -6.00 20.46
C THR A 476 -6.89 -4.82 21.45
N MET A 477 -7.85 -4.82 22.39
CA MET A 477 -7.93 -3.81 23.44
C MET A 477 -6.70 -3.89 24.36
N THR A 478 -6.36 -5.09 24.82
CA THR A 478 -5.17 -5.32 25.66
C THR A 478 -3.88 -4.96 24.92
N PHE A 479 -3.80 -5.25 23.62
CA PHE A 479 -2.66 -4.87 22.78
C PHE A 479 -2.43 -3.37 22.81
N PHE A 480 -3.46 -2.54 22.54
CA PHE A 480 -3.30 -1.09 22.58
C PHE A 480 -3.04 -0.54 23.98
N ARG A 481 -3.58 -1.17 25.03
CA ARG A 481 -3.32 -0.79 26.43
C ARG A 481 -1.86 -0.96 26.84
N VAL A 482 -1.19 -2.00 26.34
CA VAL A 482 0.20 -2.33 26.69
C VAL A 482 1.20 -1.82 25.64
N SER A 483 0.70 -1.39 24.47
CA SER A 483 1.54 -0.94 23.37
C SER A 483 2.40 0.26 23.77
N PRO A 484 3.72 0.21 23.56
CA PRO A 484 4.61 1.34 23.81
C PRO A 484 4.51 2.44 22.72
N SER A 485 3.79 2.18 21.63
CA SER A 485 3.61 3.17 20.55
C SER A 485 2.49 4.15 20.92
N HIS A 486 2.85 5.42 21.12
CA HIS A 486 1.95 6.53 21.50
C HIS A 486 0.98 7.00 20.40
N ILE A 487 0.75 6.19 19.35
CA ILE A 487 0.01 6.63 18.17
C ILE A 487 -1.48 6.78 18.49
N LEU A 488 -2.05 5.90 19.32
CA LEU A 488 -3.45 5.99 19.72
C LEU A 488 -3.57 6.10 21.24
N PRO A 489 -4.13 7.20 21.79
CA PRO A 489 -4.66 7.19 23.13
C PRO A 489 -5.96 6.35 23.09
N VAL A 490 -5.94 5.19 23.73
CA VAL A 490 -7.12 4.31 23.90
C VAL A 490 -7.63 4.42 25.32
#